data_AF-A0A8H4CCL4-F1
#
_entry.id   AF-A0A8H4CCL4-F1
#
_cell.length_a   1.000
_cell.length_b   1.000
_cell.length_c   1.000
_cell.angle_alpha   90.00
_cell.angle_beta   90.00
_cell.angle_gamma   90.00
#
_symmetry.space_group_name_H-M   'P 1'
#
loop_
_entity.id
_entity.type
_entity.pdbx_description
1 polymer ?
#
loop_
_entity_poly.entity_id
_entity_poly.type
_entity_poly.pdbx_seq_one_letter_code
_entity_poly.pdbx_strand_id
1 'polypeptide(L)'
;MAPAKEKACTHQTVLLDASTYGRKTAGFERVPVDKRIAATTRSGRVPDGGASSPGPVAPDASTFPGPLVLPDDELALHPRYPPQSLRSWINGGYRNPITHDRKTLYVADVPRIDDSAAFMREWAEPDVEDLVDPAEFPRLEHPDTGDLVGYLAAFYHPLEVKLLPTPMRFVRWEAGGKADMVGLATGDKTVVGVRARPSKDEIARMQLNLSDLLDALMGVLPENAYACVLVAAQDLYEDEEDDFCCGRAFGGSRISVVSSFRYRPVLDLAFGVEVGHMWPLAHCARFVEGFCEEFERENGGGGEVGGNKKRKRGGRKATAGVTGGEVVLDLKKRTGTALGAAINAAKKAVVPKTKEEQRGLWFSRVARTAAHELGHCFGMDHCVYYACVMQGTAGLGEDARQPPYLCPVCEARVVYGLGEMGVVEGGKAGRWVEGRQREVERERMEATRAFCEGWKGVGMFAGYWGWLGKRMKQFDADDRKV
;
A
#
# COMPACT_ATOMS: atom_id res chain seq x y z
N MET A 1 -28.41 -27.38 12.67
CA MET A 1 -27.36 -28.11 11.94
C MET A 1 -26.10 -27.27 12.01
N ALA A 2 -24.99 -27.79 12.53
CA ALA A 2 -23.72 -27.05 12.54
C ALA A 2 -23.36 -26.67 11.09
N PRO A 3 -22.95 -25.42 10.81
CA PRO A 3 -22.52 -25.06 9.47
C PRO A 3 -21.38 -26.00 9.05
N ALA A 4 -21.51 -26.58 7.86
CA ALA A 4 -20.49 -27.45 7.31
C ALA A 4 -19.17 -26.68 7.27
N LYS A 5 -18.10 -27.19 7.90
CA LYS A 5 -16.76 -26.61 7.82
C LYS A 5 -16.43 -26.36 6.35
N GLU A 6 -16.38 -25.09 5.94
CA GLU A 6 -15.96 -24.76 4.59
C GLU A 6 -14.55 -25.31 4.36
N LYS A 7 -14.35 -25.96 3.21
CA LYS A 7 -13.04 -26.48 2.87
C LYS A 7 -12.08 -25.31 2.69
N ALA A 8 -10.98 -25.34 3.45
CA ALA A 8 -9.90 -24.37 3.38
C ALA A 8 -9.49 -24.07 1.92
N CYS A 9 -9.32 -22.79 1.60
CA CYS A 9 -8.95 -22.35 0.25
C CYS A 9 -7.54 -22.87 -0.11
N THR A 10 -7.41 -23.51 -1.28
CA THR A 10 -6.15 -24.12 -1.69
C THR A 10 -5.20 -23.18 -2.42
N HIS A 11 -5.68 -21.98 -2.81
CA HIS A 11 -4.89 -20.95 -3.50
C HIS A 11 -4.11 -21.47 -4.73
N GLN A 12 -4.70 -22.41 -5.48
CA GLN A 12 -4.03 -23.08 -6.61
C GLN A 12 -4.14 -22.29 -7.90
N THR A 13 -5.22 -21.53 -8.05
CA THR A 13 -5.47 -20.66 -9.20
C THR A 13 -5.42 -19.20 -8.77
N VAL A 14 -4.72 -18.38 -9.56
CA VAL A 14 -4.56 -16.95 -9.30
C VAL A 14 -5.02 -16.12 -10.49
N LEU A 15 -5.64 -14.99 -10.21
CA LEU A 15 -6.04 -13.99 -11.17
C LEU A 15 -4.86 -13.03 -11.41
N LEU A 16 -4.44 -12.88 -12.67
CA LEU A 16 -3.30 -12.06 -13.09
C LEU A 16 -3.71 -10.68 -13.63
N ASP A 17 -5.01 -10.39 -13.64
CA ASP A 17 -5.58 -9.16 -14.18
C ASP A 17 -6.80 -8.72 -13.36
N ALA A 18 -7.45 -7.63 -13.76
CA ALA A 18 -8.68 -7.17 -13.09
C ALA A 18 -9.80 -8.21 -13.12
N SER A 19 -10.62 -8.19 -12.08
CA SER A 19 -11.77 -9.08 -11.90
C SER A 19 -12.77 -8.94 -13.06
N THR A 20 -13.69 -9.90 -13.15
CA THR A 20 -14.77 -9.80 -14.14
C THR A 20 -15.65 -8.58 -13.87
N TYR A 21 -15.95 -8.30 -12.58
CA TYR A 21 -16.67 -7.10 -12.17
C TYR A 21 -15.94 -5.83 -12.59
N GLY A 22 -14.65 -5.71 -12.26
CA GLY A 22 -13.83 -4.55 -12.60
C GLY A 22 -13.83 -4.25 -14.10
N ARG A 23 -13.64 -5.29 -14.93
CA ARG A 23 -13.58 -5.13 -16.39
C ARG A 23 -14.93 -4.89 -17.05
N LYS A 24 -16.01 -5.52 -16.57
CA LYS A 24 -17.31 -5.53 -17.26
C LYS A 24 -18.36 -4.61 -16.64
N THR A 25 -18.34 -4.49 -15.31
CA THR A 25 -19.35 -3.73 -14.56
C THR A 25 -18.81 -2.34 -14.22
N ALA A 26 -17.63 -2.26 -13.62
CA ALA A 26 -17.01 -0.97 -13.30
C ALA A 26 -16.38 -0.29 -14.54
N GLY A 27 -16.06 -1.05 -15.59
CA GLY A 27 -15.48 -0.50 -16.82
C GLY A 27 -14.01 -0.08 -16.67
N PHE A 28 -13.28 -0.69 -15.73
CA PHE A 28 -11.84 -0.51 -15.62
C PHE A 28 -11.11 -1.18 -16.79
N GLU A 29 -10.41 -0.37 -17.57
CA GLU A 29 -9.58 -0.81 -18.68
C GLU A 29 -8.09 -0.71 -18.31
N ARG A 30 -7.45 -1.86 -18.13
CA ARG A 30 -6.03 -1.88 -17.82
C ARG A 30 -5.21 -1.34 -19.00
N VAL A 31 -4.22 -0.51 -18.69
CA VAL A 31 -3.30 0.05 -19.67
C VAL A 31 -2.63 -1.06 -20.52
N PRO A 32 -2.71 -0.98 -21.86
CA PRO A 32 -2.10 -1.95 -22.78
C PRO A 32 -0.60 -2.17 -22.54
N VAL A 33 -0.10 -3.36 -22.92
CA VAL A 33 1.28 -3.82 -22.65
C VAL A 33 2.33 -2.86 -23.22
N ASP A 34 2.18 -2.44 -24.47
CA ASP A 34 3.05 -1.47 -25.16
C ASP A 34 3.09 -0.12 -24.43
N LYS A 35 1.93 0.37 -23.99
CA LYS A 35 1.84 1.60 -23.20
C LYS A 35 2.44 1.45 -21.81
N ARG A 36 2.35 0.26 -21.20
CA ARG A 36 3.02 -0.05 -19.93
C ARG A 36 4.53 -0.04 -20.05
N ILE A 37 5.07 -0.60 -21.15
CA ILE A 37 6.50 -0.52 -21.46
C ILE A 37 6.90 0.93 -21.69
N ALA A 38 6.17 1.66 -22.54
CA ALA A 38 6.42 3.07 -22.79
C ALA A 38 6.35 3.92 -21.52
N ALA A 39 5.50 3.57 -20.55
CA ALA A 39 5.37 4.27 -19.29
C ALA A 39 6.60 4.16 -18.38
N THR A 40 7.46 3.15 -18.57
CA THR A 40 8.74 3.04 -17.84
C THR A 40 9.86 3.82 -18.51
N THR A 41 9.64 4.42 -19.70
CA THR A 41 10.68 5.12 -20.45
C THR A 41 10.55 6.63 -20.36
N ARG A 42 11.69 7.31 -20.44
CA ARG A 42 11.77 8.79 -20.42
C ARG A 42 11.16 9.41 -21.67
N SER A 43 11.26 8.73 -22.81
CA SER A 43 10.69 9.16 -24.09
C SER A 43 9.16 8.98 -24.13
N GLY A 44 8.60 8.12 -23.27
CA GLY A 44 7.20 7.71 -23.36
C GLY A 44 6.92 6.88 -24.61
N ARG A 45 7.95 6.24 -25.18
CA ARG A 45 7.87 5.37 -26.37
C ARG A 45 8.55 4.05 -26.05
N VAL A 46 8.10 2.99 -26.72
CA VAL A 46 8.81 1.70 -26.73
C VAL A 46 10.06 1.89 -27.61
N PRO A 47 11.29 1.68 -27.08
CA PRO A 47 12.50 1.73 -27.87
C PRO A 47 12.48 0.68 -29.00
N ASP A 48 12.96 1.04 -30.19
CA ASP A 48 13.11 0.09 -31.29
C ASP A 48 14.15 -0.96 -30.89
N GLY A 49 13.74 -2.24 -30.85
CA GLY A 49 14.64 -3.35 -30.55
C GLY A 49 15.56 -3.63 -31.74
N GLY A 50 16.87 -3.62 -31.51
CA GLY A 50 17.86 -4.09 -32.48
C GLY A 50 18.25 -5.55 -32.23
N ALA A 51 18.90 -6.20 -33.20
CA ALA A 51 19.38 -7.58 -33.07
C ALA A 51 20.39 -7.79 -31.92
N SER A 52 21.04 -6.72 -31.44
CA SER A 52 22.06 -6.71 -30.38
C SER A 52 21.57 -6.17 -29.03
N SER A 53 20.34 -5.65 -28.94
CA SER A 53 19.76 -5.16 -27.68
C SER A 53 18.23 -5.22 -27.81
N PRO A 54 17.59 -6.31 -27.35
CA PRO A 54 16.14 -6.38 -27.31
C PRO A 54 15.61 -5.24 -26.44
N GLY A 55 14.63 -4.49 -26.95
CA GLY A 55 14.01 -3.38 -26.21
C GLY A 55 13.35 -3.84 -24.90
N PRO A 56 12.96 -2.91 -24.02
CA PRO A 56 12.34 -3.24 -22.75
C PRO A 56 11.08 -4.09 -22.96
N VAL A 57 11.04 -5.24 -22.28
CA VAL A 57 9.90 -6.18 -22.32
C VAL A 57 9.07 -5.98 -21.08
N ALA A 58 7.74 -6.02 -21.22
CA ALA A 58 6.86 -6.01 -20.06
C ALA A 58 7.18 -7.21 -19.16
N PRO A 59 7.21 -7.04 -17.84
CA PRO A 59 7.42 -8.18 -16.96
C PRO A 59 6.27 -9.18 -17.10
N ASP A 60 6.55 -10.41 -16.74
CA ASP A 60 5.54 -11.44 -16.68
C ASP A 60 4.39 -11.05 -15.73
N ALA A 61 3.14 -11.30 -16.14
CA ALA A 61 1.97 -10.98 -15.32
C ALA A 61 1.92 -11.77 -14.00
N SER A 62 2.62 -12.91 -13.91
CA SER A 62 2.79 -13.66 -12.66
C SER A 62 3.90 -13.11 -11.76
N THR A 63 4.63 -12.09 -12.21
CA THR A 63 5.54 -11.28 -11.39
C THR A 63 4.87 -9.98 -10.98
N PHE A 64 4.25 -9.27 -11.92
CA PHE A 64 3.44 -8.07 -11.65
C PHE A 64 2.04 -8.23 -12.27
N PRO A 65 1.04 -8.71 -11.51
CA PRO A 65 -0.34 -8.83 -11.98
C PRO A 65 -0.99 -7.46 -12.17
N GLY A 66 -2.19 -7.45 -12.75
CA GLY A 66 -3.01 -6.24 -12.83
C GLY A 66 -3.62 -5.85 -11.49
N PRO A 67 -4.12 -4.60 -11.38
CA PRO A 67 -5.03 -4.24 -10.29
C PRO A 67 -6.18 -5.26 -10.21
N LEU A 68 -6.57 -5.69 -9.01
CA LEU A 68 -7.64 -6.68 -8.83
C LEU A 68 -9.02 -6.10 -9.16
N VAL A 69 -9.31 -4.88 -8.73
CA VAL A 69 -10.56 -4.14 -8.98
C VAL A 69 -11.80 -4.97 -8.62
N LEU A 70 -12.09 -5.09 -7.34
CA LEU A 70 -13.33 -5.66 -6.82
C LEU A 70 -14.40 -4.56 -6.65
N PRO A 71 -15.66 -4.92 -6.36
CA PRO A 71 -16.65 -3.95 -5.92
C PRO A 71 -16.14 -3.04 -4.80
N ASP A 72 -16.54 -1.77 -4.88
CA ASP A 72 -16.16 -0.68 -3.98
C ASP A 72 -14.67 -0.32 -3.89
N ASP A 73 -13.80 -0.98 -4.69
CA ASP A 73 -12.41 -0.57 -4.84
C ASP A 73 -12.30 0.81 -5.47
N GLU A 74 -11.22 1.53 -5.17
CA GLU A 74 -10.95 2.86 -5.72
C GLU A 74 -11.02 2.87 -7.26
N LEU A 75 -10.45 1.85 -7.91
CA LEU A 75 -10.49 1.72 -9.37
C LEU A 75 -11.82 1.18 -9.91
N ALA A 76 -12.73 0.70 -9.06
CA ALA A 76 -14.10 0.43 -9.44
C ALA A 76 -14.96 1.69 -9.39
N LEU A 77 -14.73 2.55 -8.39
CA LEU A 77 -15.39 3.85 -8.24
C LEU A 77 -14.87 4.88 -9.27
N HIS A 78 -13.57 4.82 -9.56
CA HIS A 78 -12.86 5.74 -10.46
C HIS A 78 -12.10 4.97 -11.56
N PRO A 79 -12.80 4.23 -12.45
CA PRO A 79 -12.19 3.33 -13.44
C PRO A 79 -11.34 4.03 -14.50
N ARG A 80 -11.44 5.37 -14.58
CA ARG A 80 -10.70 6.22 -15.53
C ARG A 80 -9.63 7.08 -14.86
N TYR A 81 -9.21 6.73 -13.64
CA TYR A 81 -8.15 7.45 -12.94
C TYR A 81 -6.91 7.60 -13.84
N PRO A 82 -6.35 8.82 -14.00
CA PRO A 82 -5.35 9.08 -15.02
C PRO A 82 -4.02 8.36 -14.73
N PRO A 83 -3.40 7.72 -15.73
CA PRO A 83 -2.11 7.08 -15.55
C PRO A 83 -0.96 8.11 -15.52
N GLN A 84 -0.10 8.04 -14.51
CA GLN A 84 1.14 8.84 -14.47
C GLN A 84 2.29 8.03 -15.10
N SER A 85 2.93 8.46 -16.18
CA SER A 85 4.12 7.76 -16.74
C SER A 85 5.43 8.28 -16.13
N LEU A 86 6.55 7.57 -16.28
CA LEU A 86 7.87 8.13 -15.93
C LEU A 86 8.11 9.46 -16.64
N ARG A 87 7.79 9.54 -17.94
CA ARG A 87 7.89 10.79 -18.70
C ARG A 87 7.02 11.90 -18.11
N SER A 88 5.75 11.63 -17.79
CA SER A 88 4.86 12.62 -17.19
C SER A 88 5.40 13.10 -15.84
N TRP A 89 5.87 12.17 -15.01
CA TRP A 89 6.46 12.45 -13.72
C TRP A 89 7.75 13.28 -13.80
N ILE A 90 8.67 12.98 -14.74
CA ILE A 90 9.91 13.76 -14.95
C ILE A 90 9.59 15.21 -15.32
N ASN A 91 8.60 15.40 -16.19
CA ASN A 91 8.17 16.71 -16.66
C ASN A 91 7.22 17.41 -15.67
N GLY A 92 6.84 16.74 -14.57
CA GLY A 92 6.02 17.31 -13.51
C GLY A 92 6.76 18.43 -12.78
N GLY A 93 6.12 19.59 -12.67
CA GLY A 93 6.64 20.73 -11.90
C GLY A 93 6.52 20.56 -10.37
N TYR A 94 5.75 19.57 -9.92
CA TYR A 94 5.35 19.38 -8.52
C TYR A 94 6.34 18.54 -7.68
N ARG A 95 7.32 17.88 -8.29
CA ARG A 95 8.25 16.99 -7.57
C ARG A 95 9.38 17.77 -6.89
N ASN A 96 9.67 17.39 -5.65
CA ASN A 96 10.88 17.75 -4.93
C ASN A 96 12.11 16.95 -5.43
N PRO A 97 13.23 17.60 -5.81
CA PRO A 97 14.46 16.90 -6.15
C PRO A 97 15.10 16.29 -4.89
N ILE A 98 15.70 15.11 -5.05
CA ILE A 98 16.62 14.53 -4.08
C ILE A 98 17.99 15.12 -4.41
N THR A 99 18.63 15.73 -3.43
CA THR A 99 19.94 16.38 -3.61
C THR A 99 20.94 15.93 -2.58
N HIS A 100 22.23 16.26 -2.78
CA HIS A 100 23.26 15.98 -1.78
C HIS A 100 22.93 16.55 -0.39
N ASP A 101 22.29 17.73 -0.35
CA ASP A 101 21.88 18.42 0.87
C ASP A 101 20.51 17.94 1.37
N ARG A 102 19.65 17.42 0.48
CA ARG A 102 18.27 17.01 0.78
C ARG A 102 17.99 15.57 0.32
N LYS A 103 18.35 14.61 1.16
CA LYS A 103 18.30 13.16 0.86
C LYS A 103 17.92 12.27 2.05
N THR A 104 17.49 12.85 3.17
CA THR A 104 17.15 12.06 4.37
C THR A 104 15.64 11.93 4.49
N LEU A 105 15.12 10.72 4.60
CA LEU A 105 13.74 10.51 5.01
C LEU A 105 13.66 10.52 6.54
N TYR A 106 12.61 11.11 7.09
CA TYR A 106 12.36 11.10 8.52
C TYR A 106 11.06 10.38 8.86
N VAL A 107 11.06 9.70 10.00
CA VAL A 107 9.87 9.16 10.65
C VAL A 107 9.68 9.96 11.94
N ALA A 108 8.62 10.75 12.01
CA ALA A 108 8.19 11.35 13.27
C ALA A 108 7.45 10.30 14.09
N ASP A 109 7.97 10.06 15.30
CA ASP A 109 7.43 9.07 16.22
C ASP A 109 6.02 9.43 16.68
N VAL A 110 5.31 8.46 17.26
CA VAL A 110 3.99 8.69 17.85
C VAL A 110 4.07 9.80 18.90
N PRO A 111 3.32 10.91 18.75
CA PRO A 111 3.38 11.98 19.72
C PRO A 111 3.01 11.48 21.12
N ARG A 112 3.87 11.78 22.10
CA ARG A 112 3.63 11.39 23.50
C ARG A 112 2.42 12.13 24.04
N ILE A 113 1.70 11.55 24.99
CA ILE A 113 0.60 12.23 25.66
C ILE A 113 1.11 12.75 27.01
N ASP A 114 1.21 14.07 27.13
CA ASP A 114 1.54 14.76 28.39
C ASP A 114 0.41 14.58 29.43
N ASP A 115 0.72 14.70 30.71
CA ASP A 115 -0.27 14.55 31.78
C ASP A 115 -1.42 15.58 31.68
N SER A 116 -1.14 16.78 31.15
CA SER A 116 -2.18 17.77 30.87
C SER A 116 -3.22 17.29 29.84
N ALA A 117 -2.83 16.38 28.94
CA ALA A 117 -3.67 15.77 27.91
C ALA A 117 -4.04 14.31 28.22
N ALA A 118 -3.96 13.88 29.49
CA ALA A 118 -4.20 12.49 29.88
C ALA A 118 -5.56 11.91 29.40
N PHE A 119 -6.57 12.76 29.19
CA PHE A 119 -7.88 12.38 28.64
C PHE A 119 -7.79 11.79 27.21
N MET A 120 -6.72 12.07 26.46
CA MET A 120 -6.52 11.54 25.10
C MET A 120 -6.02 10.09 25.09
N ARG A 121 -5.61 9.51 26.22
CA ARG A 121 -5.04 8.16 26.26
C ARG A 121 -6.02 7.12 25.70
N GLU A 122 -7.31 7.34 25.91
CA GLU A 122 -8.38 6.47 25.43
C GLU A 122 -8.73 6.70 23.95
N TRP A 123 -8.29 7.79 23.32
CA TRP A 123 -8.57 8.09 21.91
C TRP A 123 -7.75 7.23 20.95
N ALA A 124 -6.68 6.61 21.46
CA ALA A 124 -5.88 5.67 20.71
C ALA A 124 -6.47 4.26 20.74
N GLU A 125 -7.47 3.95 21.57
CA GLU A 125 -8.05 2.61 21.68
C GLU A 125 -9.43 2.56 20.99
N PRO A 126 -9.73 1.49 20.24
CA PRO A 126 -11.03 1.32 19.62
C PRO A 126 -12.07 0.82 20.63
N ASP A 127 -13.31 1.25 20.44
CA ASP A 127 -14.47 0.76 21.17
C ASP A 127 -15.02 -0.49 20.46
N VAL A 128 -14.62 -1.66 20.95
CA VAL A 128 -14.88 -2.97 20.30
C VAL A 128 -15.33 -4.02 21.31
N GLU A 129 -15.66 -3.63 22.55
CA GLU A 129 -16.02 -4.58 23.63
C GLU A 129 -17.22 -5.46 23.25
N ASP A 130 -18.18 -4.91 22.50
CA ASP A 130 -19.36 -5.63 22.01
C ASP A 130 -19.12 -6.40 20.70
N LEU A 131 -17.95 -6.20 20.06
CA LEU A 131 -17.65 -6.74 18.73
C LEU A 131 -16.76 -7.98 18.76
N VAL A 132 -15.95 -8.16 19.80
CA VAL A 132 -14.92 -9.22 19.85
C VAL A 132 -14.79 -9.92 21.21
N ASP A 133 -14.36 -11.18 21.19
CA ASP A 133 -13.90 -11.87 22.40
C ASP A 133 -12.48 -11.38 22.78
N PRO A 134 -12.27 -10.78 23.97
CA PRO A 134 -10.95 -10.34 24.42
C PRO A 134 -9.89 -11.46 24.45
N ALA A 135 -10.30 -12.73 24.54
CA ALA A 135 -9.40 -13.87 24.47
C ALA A 135 -8.83 -14.10 23.05
N GLU A 136 -9.57 -13.73 22.01
CA GLU A 136 -9.14 -13.83 20.61
C GLU A 136 -8.30 -12.62 20.18
N PHE A 137 -8.58 -11.44 20.75
CA PHE A 137 -7.90 -10.19 20.44
C PHE A 137 -7.31 -9.53 21.69
N PRO A 138 -6.14 -9.99 22.16
CA PRO A 138 -5.48 -9.39 23.31
C PRO A 138 -5.04 -7.96 22.99
N ARG A 139 -5.05 -7.08 24.00
CA ARG A 139 -4.49 -5.73 23.86
C ARG A 139 -3.03 -5.79 23.39
N LEU A 140 -2.74 -5.13 22.28
CA LEU A 140 -1.43 -5.10 21.63
C LEU A 140 -0.65 -3.85 22.03
N GLU A 141 0.66 -3.98 22.14
CA GLU A 141 1.54 -2.82 22.16
C GLU A 141 1.63 -2.22 20.75
N HIS A 142 1.68 -0.89 20.67
CA HIS A 142 1.78 -0.18 19.40
C HIS A 142 3.02 -0.66 18.59
N PRO A 143 2.94 -0.70 17.25
CA PRO A 143 4.10 -0.96 16.40
C PRO A 143 5.26 0.00 16.71
N ASP A 144 6.49 -0.53 16.73
CA ASP A 144 7.67 0.29 16.99
C ASP A 144 8.01 1.11 15.73
N THR A 145 8.19 2.42 15.89
CA THR A 145 8.59 3.29 14.78
C THR A 145 10.04 3.06 14.35
N GLY A 146 10.87 2.44 15.19
CA GLY A 146 12.18 1.92 14.82
C GLY A 146 12.11 0.82 13.75
N ASP A 147 11.14 -0.09 13.85
CA ASP A 147 10.89 -1.10 12.82
C ASP A 147 10.45 -0.45 11.49
N LEU A 148 9.65 0.62 11.59
CA LEU A 148 9.23 1.40 10.43
C LEU A 148 10.41 2.11 9.76
N VAL A 149 11.33 2.70 10.53
CA VAL A 149 12.59 3.25 10.01
C VAL A 149 13.36 2.18 9.25
N GLY A 150 13.50 0.98 9.81
CA GLY A 150 14.16 -0.15 9.15
C GLY A 150 13.50 -0.57 7.84
N TYR A 151 12.17 -0.68 7.83
CA TYR A 151 11.42 -1.04 6.61
C TYR A 151 11.57 0.01 5.53
N LEU A 152 11.37 1.29 5.86
CA LEU A 152 11.45 2.38 4.91
C LEU A 152 12.88 2.57 4.39
N ALA A 153 13.91 2.33 5.21
CA ALA A 153 15.31 2.35 4.76
C ALA A 153 15.61 1.26 3.74
N ALA A 154 15.03 0.08 3.93
CA ALA A 154 15.15 -1.00 2.98
C ALA A 154 14.34 -0.72 1.69
N PHE A 155 13.12 -0.21 1.83
CA PHE A 155 12.20 0.06 0.73
C PHE A 155 12.61 1.26 -0.15
N TYR A 156 13.15 2.32 0.46
CA TYR A 156 13.64 3.52 -0.23
C TYR A 156 15.16 3.57 -0.37
N HIS A 157 15.84 2.42 -0.21
CA HIS A 157 17.27 2.30 -0.43
C HIS A 157 17.68 2.96 -1.76
N PRO A 158 18.79 3.74 -1.80
CA PRO A 158 19.81 3.95 -0.77
C PRO A 158 19.58 5.16 0.14
N LEU A 159 18.37 5.73 0.21
CA LEU A 159 18.14 6.88 1.08
C LEU A 159 18.27 6.51 2.55
N GLU A 160 18.89 7.42 3.31
CA GLU A 160 18.96 7.30 4.76
C GLU A 160 17.59 7.60 5.37
N VAL A 161 17.18 6.80 6.35
CA VAL A 161 15.94 7.01 7.11
C VAL A 161 16.29 7.17 8.58
N LYS A 162 15.76 8.20 9.22
CA LYS A 162 16.02 8.52 10.62
C LYS A 162 14.73 8.80 11.38
N LEU A 163 14.76 8.62 12.69
CA LEU A 163 13.74 9.23 13.54
C LEU A 163 13.88 10.76 13.50
N LEU A 164 12.74 11.46 13.50
CA LEU A 164 12.72 12.92 13.60
C LEU A 164 13.38 13.34 14.93
N PRO A 165 14.40 14.22 14.92
CA PRO A 165 15.08 14.62 16.15
C PRO A 165 14.19 15.41 17.11
N THR A 166 13.20 16.13 16.57
CA THR A 166 12.31 16.98 17.35
C THR A 166 11.16 16.14 17.93
N PRO A 167 11.08 15.97 19.27
CA PRO A 167 10.00 15.23 19.88
C PRO A 167 8.68 16.00 19.77
N MET A 168 7.60 15.25 19.59
CA MET A 168 6.23 15.76 19.54
C MET A 168 5.44 15.23 20.73
N ARG A 169 4.60 16.08 21.33
CA ARG A 169 3.72 15.67 22.44
C ARG A 169 2.37 16.37 22.37
N PHE A 170 1.30 15.64 22.63
CA PHE A 170 -0.01 16.21 22.88
C PHE A 170 -0.05 16.83 24.29
N VAL A 171 -0.58 18.04 24.37
CA VAL A 171 -0.79 18.83 25.59
C VAL A 171 -2.20 19.39 25.59
N ARG A 172 -2.68 19.82 26.76
CA ARG A 172 -3.97 20.52 26.84
C ARG A 172 -3.94 21.81 26.02
N TRP A 173 -5.01 22.07 25.26
CA TRP A 173 -5.17 23.32 24.52
C TRP A 173 -5.78 24.40 25.42
N GLU A 174 -5.04 25.48 25.66
CA GLU A 174 -5.47 26.57 26.56
C GLU A 174 -5.80 27.88 25.82
N ALA A 175 -5.45 27.98 24.53
CA ALA A 175 -5.66 29.20 23.75
C ALA A 175 -7.02 29.21 23.03
N GLY A 176 -8.07 29.64 23.73
CA GLY A 176 -9.32 30.12 23.12
C GLY A 176 -10.35 29.05 22.72
N GLY A 177 -11.29 28.79 23.63
CA GLY A 177 -12.74 28.80 23.35
C GLY A 177 -13.43 27.61 22.67
N LYS A 178 -12.74 26.65 22.04
CA LYS A 178 -13.40 25.44 21.49
C LYS A 178 -13.05 24.20 22.31
N ALA A 179 -14.07 23.47 22.75
CA ALA A 179 -13.94 22.25 23.56
C ALA A 179 -13.27 21.09 22.80
N ASP A 180 -13.24 21.17 21.47
CA ASP A 180 -12.87 20.06 20.57
C ASP A 180 -11.47 20.25 19.96
N MET A 181 -10.51 20.70 20.77
CA MET A 181 -9.13 20.92 20.34
C MET A 181 -8.11 20.39 21.35
N VAL A 182 -6.98 19.94 20.84
CA VAL A 182 -5.81 19.50 21.62
C VAL A 182 -4.56 20.19 21.10
N GLY A 183 -3.58 20.47 21.97
CA GLY A 183 -2.32 21.08 21.54
C GLY A 183 -1.33 20.01 21.12
N LEU A 184 -0.62 20.21 20.01
CA LEU A 184 0.53 19.41 19.62
C LEU A 184 1.79 20.26 19.76
N ALA A 185 2.52 20.03 20.85
CA ALA A 185 3.78 20.69 21.11
C ALA A 185 4.90 20.04 20.29
N THR A 186 5.68 20.86 19.59
CA THR A 186 6.81 20.44 18.77
C THR A 186 8.11 21.03 19.35
N GLY A 187 8.89 20.18 20.03
CA GLY A 187 10.01 20.63 20.86
C GLY A 187 9.55 21.53 22.02
N ASP A 188 10.30 22.59 22.30
CA ASP A 188 10.07 23.47 23.47
C ASP A 188 9.41 24.81 23.15
N LYS A 189 9.15 25.11 21.85
CA LYS A 189 8.89 26.49 21.41
C LYS A 189 7.53 26.71 20.76
N THR A 190 6.90 25.68 20.22
CA THR A 190 5.68 25.82 19.41
C THR A 190 4.64 24.80 19.83
N VAL A 191 3.38 25.25 19.93
CA VAL A 191 2.22 24.38 20.11
C VAL A 191 1.22 24.72 19.01
N VAL A 192 0.87 23.73 18.19
CA VAL A 192 -0.15 23.85 17.15
C VAL A 192 -1.46 23.30 17.70
N GLY A 193 -2.56 24.02 17.52
CA GLY A 193 -3.88 23.52 17.88
C GLY A 193 -4.35 22.51 16.84
N VAL A 194 -4.70 21.30 17.28
CA VAL A 194 -5.22 20.21 16.46
C VAL A 194 -6.70 20.06 16.75
N ARG A 195 -7.52 20.22 15.72
CA ARG A 195 -8.96 19.96 15.82
C ARG A 195 -9.20 18.48 16.06
N ALA A 196 -10.17 18.21 16.92
CA ALA A 196 -10.67 16.88 17.18
C ALA A 196 -12.19 16.85 16.97
N ARG A 197 -12.73 15.68 16.67
CA ARG A 197 -14.19 15.45 16.62
C ARG A 197 -14.52 14.05 17.13
N PRO A 198 -15.74 13.78 17.62
CA PRO A 198 -16.23 12.41 17.77
C PRO A 198 -16.15 11.66 16.44
N SER A 199 -15.81 10.37 16.45
CA SER A 199 -15.83 9.60 15.21
C SER A 199 -17.25 9.38 14.73
N LYS A 200 -17.46 9.42 13.40
CA LYS A 200 -18.77 9.23 12.79
C LYS A 200 -19.27 7.79 12.88
N ASP A 201 -18.35 6.82 12.87
CA ASP A 201 -18.69 5.40 12.95
C ASP A 201 -18.63 4.83 14.36
N GLU A 202 -18.35 5.68 15.36
CA GLU A 202 -18.30 5.37 16.79
C GLU A 202 -17.25 4.30 17.20
N ILE A 203 -16.44 3.79 16.27
CA ILE A 203 -15.35 2.84 16.56
C ILE A 203 -14.20 3.53 17.29
N ALA A 204 -13.87 4.75 16.87
CA ALA A 204 -12.94 5.61 17.60
C ALA A 204 -13.74 6.58 18.46
N ARG A 205 -13.28 6.81 19.70
CA ARG A 205 -13.92 7.83 20.55
C ARG A 205 -13.82 9.22 19.95
N MET A 206 -12.63 9.56 19.46
CA MET A 206 -12.31 10.85 18.86
C MET A 206 -11.36 10.65 17.69
N GLN A 207 -11.46 11.52 16.70
CA GLN A 207 -10.57 11.62 15.55
C GLN A 207 -9.83 12.95 15.59
N LEU A 208 -8.58 12.96 15.11
CA LEU A 208 -7.77 14.17 14.96
C LEU A 208 -7.76 14.63 13.50
N ASN A 209 -7.80 15.93 13.29
CA ASN A 209 -7.67 16.48 11.94
C ASN A 209 -6.24 16.31 11.44
N LEU A 210 -6.07 15.61 10.32
CA LEU A 210 -4.75 15.29 9.79
C LEU A 210 -4.02 16.51 9.23
N SER A 211 -4.75 17.54 8.77
CA SER A 211 -4.12 18.74 8.19
C SER A 211 -3.42 19.54 9.28
N ASP A 212 -4.01 19.65 10.46
CA ASP A 212 -3.40 20.34 11.60
C ASP A 212 -2.14 19.59 12.11
N LEU A 213 -2.14 18.25 12.06
CA LEU A 213 -0.95 17.43 12.37
C LEU A 213 0.18 17.66 11.35
N LEU A 214 -0.17 17.71 10.06
CA LEU A 214 0.78 17.98 8.99
C LEU A 214 1.35 19.40 9.07
N ASP A 215 0.55 20.40 9.42
CA ASP A 215 1.02 21.77 9.65
C ASP A 215 2.05 21.82 10.80
N ALA A 216 1.80 21.09 11.89
CA ALA A 216 2.76 20.96 12.98
C ALA A 216 4.06 20.28 12.54
N LEU A 217 3.96 19.20 11.75
CA LEU A 217 5.12 18.48 11.20
C LEU A 217 5.94 19.37 10.27
N MET A 218 5.28 20.16 9.43
CA MET A 218 5.92 21.09 8.50
C MET A 218 6.80 22.11 9.23
N GLY A 219 6.34 22.59 10.39
CA GLY A 219 7.08 23.55 11.22
C GLY A 219 8.38 23.02 11.83
N VAL A 220 8.59 21.69 11.84
CA VAL A 220 9.78 21.06 12.43
C VAL A 220 10.55 20.16 11.47
N LEU A 221 10.22 20.22 10.18
CA LEU A 221 10.88 19.45 9.14
C LEU A 221 12.35 19.88 8.98
N PRO A 222 13.34 18.98 9.16
CA PRO A 222 14.75 19.33 9.03
C PRO A 222 15.10 19.84 7.61
N GLU A 223 16.09 20.72 7.51
CA GLU A 223 16.52 21.30 6.22
C GLU A 223 16.98 20.22 5.22
N ASN A 224 17.66 19.19 5.74
CA ASN A 224 18.17 18.07 4.94
C ASN A 224 17.12 16.97 4.65
N ALA A 225 15.89 17.15 5.13
CA ALA A 225 14.82 16.18 4.94
C ALA A 225 14.36 16.16 3.48
N TYR A 226 14.44 15.02 2.82
CA TYR A 226 13.72 14.79 1.59
C TYR A 226 12.21 14.77 1.83
N ALA A 227 11.77 14.00 2.82
CA ALA A 227 10.38 13.94 3.27
C ALA A 227 10.30 13.44 4.71
N CYS A 228 9.17 13.66 5.36
CA CYS A 228 8.86 13.11 6.68
C CYS A 228 7.48 12.47 6.70
N VAL A 229 7.36 11.34 7.39
CA VAL A 229 6.07 10.70 7.72
C VAL A 229 5.87 10.74 9.23
N LEU A 230 4.73 11.26 9.69
CA LEU A 230 4.29 11.20 11.08
C LEU A 230 3.45 9.96 11.31
N VAL A 231 3.71 9.23 12.38
CA VAL A 231 2.86 8.13 12.83
C VAL A 231 1.93 8.63 13.92
N ALA A 232 0.62 8.51 13.72
CA ALA A 232 -0.39 8.81 14.72
C ALA A 232 -0.99 7.51 15.28
N ALA A 233 -1.18 7.43 16.59
CA ALA A 233 -1.87 6.28 17.20
C ALA A 233 -3.40 6.46 17.25
N GLN A 234 -3.87 7.70 17.11
CA GLN A 234 -5.27 8.10 17.08
C GLN A 234 -5.82 8.02 15.67
N ASP A 235 -7.13 7.86 15.58
CA ASP A 235 -7.86 7.90 14.31
C ASP A 235 -7.85 9.31 13.70
N LEU A 236 -7.94 9.39 12.37
CA LEU A 236 -7.78 10.66 11.65
C LEU A 236 -8.96 10.95 10.72
N TYR A 237 -9.13 12.22 10.40
CA TYR A 237 -10.02 12.71 9.33
C TYR A 237 -9.40 13.91 8.62
N GLU A 238 -9.77 14.17 7.36
CA GLU A 238 -9.36 15.38 6.63
C GLU A 238 -10.44 16.45 6.67
N ASP A 239 -11.68 16.10 6.33
CA ASP A 239 -12.83 17.00 6.26
C ASP A 239 -14.16 16.37 6.72
N GLU A 240 -15.26 17.10 6.55
CA GLU A 240 -16.60 16.71 7.01
C GLU A 240 -17.25 15.63 6.14
N GLU A 241 -16.72 15.29 4.97
CA GLU A 241 -17.22 14.21 4.12
C GLU A 241 -16.60 12.86 4.51
N ASP A 242 -15.36 12.86 4.99
CA ASP A 242 -14.67 11.63 5.41
C ASP A 242 -15.33 10.95 6.61
N ASP A 243 -15.41 9.63 6.59
CA ASP A 243 -15.64 8.83 7.79
C ASP A 243 -14.34 8.72 8.62
N PHE A 244 -13.22 8.39 7.96
CA PHE A 244 -11.88 8.39 8.53
C PHE A 244 -10.81 8.40 7.42
N CYS A 245 -9.56 8.68 7.77
CA CYS A 245 -8.40 8.55 6.88
C CYS A 245 -7.30 7.72 7.56
N CYS A 246 -6.73 6.73 6.87
CA CYS A 246 -5.59 5.98 7.39
C CYS A 246 -4.24 6.64 7.08
N GLY A 247 -4.18 7.50 6.06
CA GLY A 247 -2.98 8.19 5.65
C GLY A 247 -3.30 9.39 4.76
N ARG A 248 -2.37 10.34 4.73
CA ARG A 248 -2.39 11.47 3.79
C ARG A 248 -0.99 12.00 3.58
N ALA A 249 -0.72 12.46 2.36
CA ALA A 249 0.51 13.16 2.02
C ALA A 249 0.23 14.50 1.33
N PHE A 250 0.98 15.52 1.73
CA PHE A 250 1.17 16.73 0.95
C PHE A 250 2.54 16.67 0.30
N GLY A 251 2.61 15.94 -0.83
CA GLY A 251 3.87 15.57 -1.45
C GLY A 251 4.77 16.74 -1.83
N GLY A 252 4.19 17.84 -2.30
CA GLY A 252 4.90 19.09 -2.57
C GLY A 252 5.53 19.70 -1.32
N SER A 253 4.86 19.59 -0.17
CA SER A 253 5.32 20.05 1.14
C SER A 253 6.25 19.06 1.85
N ARG A 254 6.53 17.89 1.25
CA ARG A 254 7.46 16.86 1.77
C ARG A 254 7.03 16.26 3.12
N ILE A 255 5.73 16.23 3.38
CA ILE A 255 5.16 15.76 4.64
C ILE A 255 4.01 14.80 4.39
N SER A 256 3.88 13.83 5.29
CA SER A 256 2.81 12.85 5.29
C SER A 256 2.51 12.40 6.71
N VAL A 257 1.34 11.81 6.91
CA VAL A 257 0.90 11.22 8.17
C VAL A 257 0.21 9.90 7.90
N VAL A 258 0.43 8.93 8.78
CA VAL A 258 -0.25 7.64 8.78
C VAL A 258 -0.79 7.38 10.17
N SER A 259 -2.09 7.05 10.24
CA SER A 259 -2.70 6.52 11.45
C SER A 259 -2.48 5.02 11.53
N SER A 260 -2.06 4.54 12.70
CA SER A 260 -2.09 3.12 13.00
C SER A 260 -3.46 2.64 13.46
N PHE A 261 -4.43 3.55 13.71
CA PHE A 261 -5.61 3.24 14.50
C PHE A 261 -6.47 2.12 13.89
N ARG A 262 -6.87 2.33 12.62
CA ARG A 262 -7.77 1.45 11.86
C ARG A 262 -7.08 0.16 11.39
N TYR A 263 -5.76 0.06 11.56
CA TYR A 263 -4.99 -1.13 11.17
C TYR A 263 -4.87 -2.19 12.26
N ARG A 264 -5.44 -1.96 13.44
CA ARG A 264 -5.47 -2.96 14.51
C ARG A 264 -6.21 -4.23 14.03
N PRO A 265 -5.64 -5.43 14.23
CA PRO A 265 -6.28 -6.68 13.81
C PRO A 265 -7.69 -6.90 14.39
N VAL A 266 -7.96 -6.37 15.59
CA VAL A 266 -9.29 -6.45 16.22
C VAL A 266 -10.40 -5.80 15.38
N LEU A 267 -10.05 -4.83 14.54
CA LEU A 267 -10.99 -4.12 13.67
C LEU A 267 -11.29 -4.87 12.37
N ASP A 268 -10.60 -5.98 12.09
CA ASP A 268 -10.83 -6.74 10.86
C ASP A 268 -12.28 -7.24 10.78
N LEU A 269 -12.87 -7.64 11.91
CA LEU A 269 -14.27 -8.07 11.98
C LEU A 269 -15.25 -6.91 11.74
N ALA A 270 -14.96 -5.75 12.33
CA ALA A 270 -15.81 -4.55 12.19
C ALA A 270 -15.87 -4.06 10.74
N PHE A 271 -14.76 -4.16 10.00
CA PHE A 271 -14.65 -3.68 8.61
C PHE A 271 -14.72 -4.80 7.56
N GLY A 272 -15.07 -6.03 7.96
CA GLY A 272 -15.17 -7.17 7.04
C GLY A 272 -13.87 -7.49 6.29
N VAL A 273 -12.71 -7.20 6.90
CA VAL A 273 -11.40 -7.43 6.29
C VAL A 273 -11.11 -8.92 6.26
N GLU A 274 -11.10 -9.51 5.07
CA GLU A 274 -10.86 -10.95 4.91
C GLU A 274 -9.37 -11.28 5.02
N VAL A 275 -8.96 -11.76 6.20
CA VAL A 275 -7.56 -12.04 6.55
C VAL A 275 -6.95 -13.17 5.73
N GLY A 276 -7.74 -14.18 5.33
CA GLY A 276 -7.24 -15.35 4.60
C GLY A 276 -6.72 -15.04 3.20
N HIS A 277 -7.19 -13.96 2.58
CA HIS A 277 -6.89 -13.52 1.23
C HIS A 277 -6.34 -12.08 1.22
N MET A 278 -5.58 -11.69 2.23
CA MET A 278 -4.69 -10.53 2.13
C MET A 278 -3.57 -10.78 1.12
N TRP A 279 -2.87 -9.73 0.68
CA TRP A 279 -1.72 -9.91 -0.20
C TRP A 279 -0.69 -10.87 0.43
N PRO A 280 -0.13 -11.85 -0.33
CA PRO A 280 -0.29 -12.10 -1.77
C PRO A 280 -1.46 -13.02 -2.17
N LEU A 281 -2.21 -13.57 -1.20
CA LEU A 281 -3.30 -14.52 -1.43
C LEU A 281 -4.56 -13.86 -2.01
N ALA A 282 -4.66 -12.53 -1.94
CA ALA A 282 -5.70 -11.69 -2.57
C ALA A 282 -5.96 -12.01 -4.05
N HIS A 283 -4.92 -12.45 -4.76
CA HIS A 283 -5.05 -12.85 -6.16
C HIS A 283 -5.70 -14.23 -6.35
N CYS A 284 -6.19 -14.91 -5.31
CA CYS A 284 -6.85 -16.20 -5.48
C CYS A 284 -8.11 -16.08 -6.34
N ALA A 285 -8.14 -16.77 -7.48
CA ALA A 285 -9.25 -16.67 -8.43
C ALA A 285 -10.59 -17.06 -7.79
N ARG A 286 -10.62 -18.13 -6.98
CA ARG A 286 -11.83 -18.57 -6.28
C ARG A 286 -12.37 -17.51 -5.32
N PHE A 287 -11.50 -16.83 -4.60
CA PHE A 287 -11.88 -15.76 -3.68
C PHE A 287 -12.46 -14.56 -4.44
N VAL A 288 -11.73 -14.09 -5.45
CA VAL A 288 -12.16 -12.94 -6.26
C VAL A 288 -13.51 -13.22 -6.94
N GLU A 289 -13.68 -14.39 -7.55
CA GLU A 289 -14.94 -14.79 -8.17
C GLU A 289 -16.09 -14.86 -7.16
N GLY A 290 -15.85 -15.48 -5.99
CA GLY A 290 -16.85 -15.58 -4.93
C GLY A 290 -17.27 -14.22 -4.37
N PHE A 291 -16.30 -13.32 -4.13
CA PHE A 291 -16.56 -11.96 -3.66
C PHE A 291 -17.44 -11.18 -4.64
N CYS A 292 -17.12 -11.24 -5.93
CA CYS A 292 -17.92 -10.56 -6.96
C CYS A 292 -19.33 -11.15 -7.08
N GLU A 293 -19.47 -12.48 -7.06
CA GLU A 293 -20.78 -13.16 -7.13
C GLU A 293 -21.67 -12.82 -5.93
N GLU A 294 -21.08 -12.71 -4.74
CA GLU A 294 -21.80 -12.33 -3.52
C GLU A 294 -22.27 -10.88 -3.57
N PHE A 295 -21.41 -9.95 -3.95
CA PHE A 295 -21.77 -8.55 -4.10
C PHE A 295 -22.90 -8.36 -5.12
N GLU A 296 -22.82 -9.03 -6.27
CA GLU A 296 -23.88 -8.98 -7.30
C GLU A 296 -25.20 -9.59 -6.80
N ARG A 297 -25.16 -10.62 -5.95
CA ARG A 297 -26.36 -11.20 -5.33
C ARG A 297 -27.04 -10.22 -4.37
N GLU A 298 -26.27 -9.45 -3.62
CA GLU A 298 -26.78 -8.51 -2.60
C GLU A 298 -27.27 -7.20 -3.21
N ASN A 299 -26.57 -6.69 -4.22
CA ASN A 299 -26.83 -5.38 -4.81
C ASN A 299 -27.54 -5.44 -6.18
N GLY A 300 -27.62 -6.60 -6.82
CA GLY A 300 -28.24 -6.79 -8.15
C GLY A 300 -29.76 -7.00 -8.14
N GLY A 301 -30.43 -6.91 -6.98
CA GLY A 301 -31.84 -7.25 -6.76
C GLY A 301 -32.89 -6.22 -7.22
N GLY A 302 -32.58 -5.37 -8.21
CA GLY A 302 -33.55 -4.47 -8.85
C GLY A 302 -34.24 -5.12 -10.05
N GLY A 303 -35.05 -6.16 -9.85
CA GLY A 303 -35.82 -6.79 -10.93
C GLY A 303 -36.46 -8.13 -10.57
N GLU A 304 -37.77 -8.09 -10.32
CA GLU A 304 -38.74 -9.19 -10.28
C GLU A 304 -38.55 -10.34 -9.27
N VAL A 305 -39.41 -10.29 -8.24
CA VAL A 305 -39.85 -11.44 -7.46
C VAL A 305 -40.61 -12.41 -8.37
N GLY A 306 -40.08 -13.62 -8.55
CA GLY A 306 -40.88 -14.76 -9.01
C GLY A 306 -40.13 -15.80 -9.83
N GLY A 307 -39.79 -16.94 -9.21
CA GLY A 307 -39.57 -18.18 -9.96
C GLY A 307 -38.46 -19.07 -9.44
N ASN A 308 -38.84 -20.01 -8.59
CA ASN A 308 -38.05 -21.16 -8.18
C ASN A 308 -37.45 -21.90 -9.40
N LYS A 309 -36.14 -21.76 -9.67
CA LYS A 309 -35.42 -22.60 -10.65
C LYS A 309 -34.12 -23.15 -10.08
N LYS A 310 -34.15 -24.49 -9.93
CA LYS A 310 -33.04 -25.42 -9.63
C LYS A 310 -31.68 -24.98 -10.16
N ARG A 311 -30.68 -25.01 -9.26
CA ARG A 311 -29.24 -25.00 -9.55
C ARG A 311 -28.91 -26.04 -10.64
N LYS A 312 -28.46 -25.57 -11.81
CA LYS A 312 -27.83 -26.42 -12.83
C LYS A 312 -26.34 -26.05 -12.91
N ARG A 313 -25.49 -26.92 -12.36
CA ARG A 313 -24.04 -26.90 -12.60
C ARG A 313 -23.81 -27.11 -14.10
N GLY A 314 -23.48 -26.04 -14.81
CA GLY A 314 -23.04 -26.08 -16.19
C GLY A 314 -21.72 -25.34 -16.30
N GLY A 315 -20.64 -26.06 -16.59
CA GLY A 315 -19.34 -25.45 -16.90
C GLY A 315 -19.49 -24.52 -18.09
N ARG A 316 -19.34 -23.22 -17.87
CA ARG A 316 -19.28 -22.23 -18.95
C ARG A 316 -17.82 -22.00 -19.30
N LYS A 317 -17.46 -22.42 -20.51
CA LYS A 317 -16.25 -21.98 -21.22
C LYS A 317 -16.25 -20.45 -21.26
N ALA A 318 -15.15 -19.86 -20.82
CA ALA A 318 -14.86 -18.45 -21.01
C ALA A 318 -14.89 -18.13 -22.51
N THR A 319 -15.84 -17.32 -22.93
CA THR A 319 -15.87 -16.75 -24.28
C THR A 319 -15.05 -15.46 -24.31
N ALA A 320 -14.23 -15.41 -25.35
CA ALA A 320 -13.19 -14.45 -25.65
C ALA A 320 -13.66 -13.00 -25.69
N GLY A 321 -12.76 -12.11 -25.27
CA GLY A 321 -12.90 -10.67 -25.45
C GLY A 321 -11.94 -9.83 -24.62
N VAL A 322 -10.62 -10.12 -24.60
CA VAL A 322 -9.55 -9.16 -24.27
C VAL A 322 -8.27 -9.61 -24.98
N THR A 323 -7.54 -8.68 -25.58
CA THR A 323 -6.28 -8.89 -26.29
C THR A 323 -5.17 -9.43 -25.37
N GLY A 324 -4.84 -10.73 -25.53
CA GLY A 324 -3.45 -11.22 -25.47
C GLY A 324 -2.79 -11.60 -24.13
N GLY A 325 -3.51 -12.16 -23.14
CA GLY A 325 -2.86 -12.72 -21.94
C GLY A 325 -3.70 -13.74 -21.15
N GLU A 326 -3.03 -14.66 -20.44
CA GLU A 326 -3.68 -15.59 -19.50
C GLU A 326 -4.20 -14.82 -18.27
N VAL A 327 -5.53 -14.74 -18.12
CA VAL A 327 -6.17 -13.99 -17.03
C VAL A 327 -6.14 -14.77 -15.71
N VAL A 328 -6.22 -16.10 -15.78
CA VAL A 328 -6.19 -16.99 -14.60
C VAL A 328 -5.08 -18.01 -14.80
N LEU A 329 -4.19 -18.11 -13.82
CA LEU A 329 -3.04 -19.00 -13.84
C LEU A 329 -3.18 -20.14 -12.83
N ASP A 330 -2.92 -21.37 -13.28
CA ASP A 330 -2.77 -22.54 -12.40
C ASP A 330 -1.31 -22.70 -11.94
N LEU A 331 -1.07 -22.48 -10.65
CA LEU A 331 0.26 -22.54 -10.04
C LEU A 331 0.87 -23.95 -10.01
N LYS A 332 0.07 -25.01 -10.21
CA LYS A 332 0.59 -26.38 -10.38
C LYS A 332 1.13 -26.60 -11.78
N LYS A 333 0.51 -25.99 -12.79
CA LYS A 333 0.95 -26.11 -14.19
C LYS A 333 2.12 -25.19 -14.50
N ARG A 334 2.13 -24.00 -13.89
CA ARG A 334 3.20 -23.01 -14.07
C ARG A 334 3.90 -22.73 -12.76
N THR A 335 4.94 -23.51 -12.50
CA THR A 335 5.74 -23.40 -11.29
C THR A 335 6.79 -22.29 -11.39
N GLY A 336 7.27 -21.79 -10.25
CA GLY A 336 8.41 -20.89 -10.20
C GLY A 336 8.09 -19.45 -10.63
N THR A 337 6.84 -19.01 -10.52
CA THR A 337 6.44 -17.60 -10.66
C THR A 337 6.71 -16.82 -9.37
N ALA A 338 6.85 -15.49 -9.45
CA ALA A 338 7.12 -14.68 -8.25
C ALA A 338 5.88 -14.60 -7.34
N LEU A 339 4.68 -14.44 -7.91
CA LEU A 339 3.43 -14.51 -7.16
C LEU A 339 3.22 -15.89 -6.51
N GLY A 340 3.55 -16.98 -7.21
CA GLY A 340 3.50 -18.33 -6.64
C GLY A 340 4.50 -18.54 -5.50
N ALA A 341 5.70 -17.94 -5.58
CA ALA A 341 6.66 -17.95 -4.48
C ALA A 341 6.15 -17.14 -3.27
N ALA A 342 5.53 -15.99 -3.52
CA ALA A 342 4.91 -15.16 -2.50
C ALA A 342 3.81 -15.92 -1.73
N ILE A 343 2.84 -16.50 -2.45
CA ILE A 343 1.74 -17.28 -1.85
C ILE A 343 2.28 -18.46 -1.04
N ASN A 344 3.28 -19.17 -1.55
CA ASN A 344 3.86 -20.30 -0.84
C ASN A 344 4.55 -19.91 0.47
N ALA A 345 5.17 -18.73 0.51
CA ALA A 345 5.78 -18.21 1.72
C ALA A 345 4.74 -17.67 2.71
N ALA A 346 3.71 -16.97 2.24
CA ALA A 346 2.72 -16.31 3.09
C ALA A 346 1.64 -17.24 3.66
N LYS A 347 1.26 -18.32 2.96
CA LYS A 347 0.06 -19.14 3.30
C LYS A 347 0.00 -19.70 4.72
N LYS A 348 1.14 -19.82 5.41
CA LYS A 348 1.20 -20.30 6.80
C LYS A 348 1.15 -19.19 7.85
N ALA A 349 1.40 -17.94 7.42
CA ALA A 349 1.58 -16.75 8.26
C ALA A 349 0.54 -15.65 8.00
N VAL A 350 -0.39 -15.85 7.05
CA VAL A 350 -1.39 -14.84 6.70
C VAL A 350 -2.42 -14.61 7.81
N VAL A 351 -2.87 -15.69 8.46
CA VAL A 351 -3.76 -15.61 9.64
C VAL A 351 -2.88 -15.60 10.89
N PRO A 352 -2.83 -14.49 11.65
CA PRO A 352 -2.05 -14.41 12.87
C PRO A 352 -2.70 -15.27 13.97
N LYS A 353 -1.88 -15.98 14.74
CA LYS A 353 -2.33 -16.89 15.81
C LYS A 353 -1.82 -16.48 17.18
N THR A 354 -0.70 -15.77 17.21
CA THR A 354 -0.07 -15.29 18.44
C THR A 354 -0.19 -13.77 18.55
N LYS A 355 -0.05 -13.26 19.77
CA LYS A 355 -0.01 -11.81 20.04
C LYS A 355 1.07 -11.09 19.21
N GLU A 356 2.22 -11.74 19.05
CA GLU A 356 3.34 -11.19 18.27
C GLU A 356 3.02 -11.16 16.77
N GLU A 357 2.40 -12.21 16.22
CA GLU A 357 1.95 -12.22 14.82
C GLU A 357 0.84 -11.18 14.57
N GLN A 358 -0.07 -10.96 15.53
CA GLN A 358 -1.07 -9.89 15.44
C GLN A 358 -0.43 -8.50 15.45
N ARG A 359 0.56 -8.27 16.33
CA ARG A 359 1.34 -7.01 16.33
C ARG A 359 2.11 -6.84 15.02
N GLY A 360 2.67 -7.91 14.48
CA GLY A 360 3.36 -7.90 13.19
C GLY A 360 2.42 -7.62 12.01
N LEU A 361 1.19 -8.16 12.02
CA LEU A 361 0.16 -7.82 11.05
C LEU A 361 -0.18 -6.32 11.12
N TRP A 362 -0.40 -5.80 12.33
CA TRP A 362 -0.66 -4.38 12.56
C TRP A 362 0.47 -3.52 11.98
N PHE A 363 1.72 -3.82 12.34
CA PHE A 363 2.90 -3.13 11.82
C PHE A 363 2.98 -3.19 10.28
N SER A 364 2.72 -4.35 9.68
CA SER A 364 2.83 -4.53 8.22
C SER A 364 1.89 -3.59 7.44
N ARG A 365 0.69 -3.33 7.97
CA ARG A 365 -0.27 -2.42 7.36
C ARG A 365 0.23 -0.97 7.44
N VAL A 366 0.63 -0.54 8.65
CA VAL A 366 1.23 0.79 8.86
C VAL A 366 2.44 1.01 7.95
N ALA A 367 3.32 0.01 7.85
CA ALA A 367 4.51 0.06 7.02
C ALA A 367 4.20 0.21 5.53
N ARG A 368 3.22 -0.55 5.02
CA ARG A 368 2.75 -0.42 3.62
C ARG A 368 2.20 0.97 3.36
N THR A 369 1.31 1.47 4.21
CA THR A 369 0.70 2.79 4.04
C THR A 369 1.73 3.91 4.17
N ALA A 370 2.70 3.82 5.09
CA ALA A 370 3.79 4.80 5.17
C ALA A 370 4.65 4.82 3.89
N ALA A 371 4.90 3.65 3.27
CA ALA A 371 5.55 3.60 1.96
C ALA A 371 4.67 4.13 0.83
N HIS A 372 3.34 4.03 0.93
CA HIS A 372 2.43 4.68 -0.01
C HIS A 372 2.51 6.21 0.11
N GLU A 373 2.34 6.74 1.33
CA GLU A 373 2.30 8.18 1.58
C GLU A 373 3.64 8.86 1.25
N LEU A 374 4.76 8.24 1.63
CA LEU A 374 6.06 8.74 1.20
C LEU A 374 6.19 8.71 -0.32
N GLY A 375 5.59 7.75 -1.01
CA GLY A 375 5.55 7.69 -2.46
C GLY A 375 4.92 8.94 -3.10
N HIS A 376 3.89 9.51 -2.48
CA HIS A 376 3.36 10.82 -2.86
C HIS A 376 4.38 11.95 -2.66
N CYS A 377 5.23 11.91 -1.63
CA CYS A 377 6.35 12.86 -1.48
C CYS A 377 7.41 12.72 -2.59
N PHE A 378 7.53 11.56 -3.23
CA PHE A 378 8.30 11.40 -4.47
C PHE A 378 7.61 11.98 -5.71
N GLY A 379 6.40 12.54 -5.57
CA GLY A 379 5.57 13.06 -6.65
C GLY A 379 4.79 11.98 -7.39
N MET A 380 4.61 10.79 -6.82
CA MET A 380 3.83 9.74 -7.47
C MET A 380 2.34 9.92 -7.22
N ASP A 381 1.52 9.85 -8.27
CA ASP A 381 0.06 9.72 -8.16
C ASP A 381 -0.31 8.24 -7.95
N HIS A 382 -1.61 7.98 -7.70
CA HIS A 382 -2.12 6.60 -7.64
C HIS A 382 -1.81 5.84 -8.94
N CYS A 383 -1.50 4.54 -8.79
CA CYS A 383 -1.05 3.67 -9.86
C CYS A 383 -2.19 2.84 -10.43
N VAL A 384 -2.28 2.77 -11.77
CA VAL A 384 -3.32 2.03 -12.50
C VAL A 384 -2.76 0.93 -13.42
N TYR A 385 -1.44 0.76 -13.46
CA TYR A 385 -0.78 -0.11 -14.45
C TYR A 385 -0.73 -1.59 -14.04
N TYR A 386 -0.49 -1.83 -12.75
CA TYR A 386 -0.24 -3.13 -12.13
C TYR A 386 -0.78 -3.11 -10.70
N ALA A 387 -0.89 -4.28 -10.09
CA ALA A 387 -0.92 -4.34 -8.63
C ALA A 387 0.32 -3.61 -8.08
N CYS A 388 0.15 -2.63 -7.21
CA CYS A 388 1.23 -1.74 -6.76
C CYS A 388 0.90 -1.15 -5.39
N VAL A 389 1.90 -0.91 -4.54
CA VAL A 389 1.71 -0.19 -3.26
C VAL A 389 1.17 1.22 -3.48
N MET A 390 1.41 1.82 -4.65
CA MET A 390 0.88 3.14 -5.01
C MET A 390 -0.54 3.10 -5.57
N GLN A 391 -1.26 1.98 -5.53
CA GLN A 391 -2.69 2.01 -5.89
C GLN A 391 -3.47 2.82 -4.87
N GLY A 392 -4.44 3.61 -5.32
CA GLY A 392 -5.39 4.23 -4.40
C GLY A 392 -6.23 3.17 -3.70
N THR A 393 -6.76 3.51 -2.52
CA THR A 393 -7.58 2.60 -1.73
C THR A 393 -8.83 3.32 -1.21
N ALA A 394 -9.97 2.68 -1.35
CA ALA A 394 -11.26 3.18 -0.86
C ALA A 394 -11.66 2.56 0.50
N GLY A 395 -10.88 1.60 1.03
CA GLY A 395 -11.18 0.96 2.31
C GLY A 395 -10.17 -0.10 2.75
N LEU A 396 -10.26 -0.51 4.02
CA LEU A 396 -9.29 -1.41 4.65
C LEU A 396 -9.19 -2.78 3.97
N GLY A 397 -10.31 -3.29 3.45
CA GLY A 397 -10.33 -4.54 2.69
C GLY A 397 -9.54 -4.46 1.39
N GLU A 398 -9.59 -3.33 0.68
CA GLU A 398 -8.78 -3.10 -0.52
C GLU A 398 -7.31 -2.91 -0.15
N ASP A 399 -7.01 -2.06 0.83
CA ASP A 399 -5.64 -1.79 1.31
C ASP A 399 -4.92 -3.10 1.72
N ALA A 400 -5.60 -4.00 2.44
CA ALA A 400 -5.04 -5.29 2.84
C ALA A 400 -4.68 -6.22 1.66
N ARG A 401 -5.27 -6.00 0.47
CA ARG A 401 -4.99 -6.75 -0.76
C ARG A 401 -3.87 -6.13 -1.60
N GLN A 402 -3.44 -4.91 -1.29
CA GLN A 402 -2.38 -4.25 -2.03
C GLN A 402 -0.99 -4.85 -1.75
N PRO A 403 -0.12 -4.96 -2.77
CA PRO A 403 1.23 -5.47 -2.58
C PRO A 403 2.14 -4.45 -1.87
N PRO A 404 3.16 -4.91 -1.12
CA PRO A 404 4.18 -4.05 -0.50
C PRO A 404 5.32 -3.70 -1.47
N TYR A 405 5.10 -3.69 -2.79
CA TYR A 405 6.13 -3.40 -3.79
C TYR A 405 5.72 -2.30 -4.76
N LEU A 406 6.71 -1.64 -5.35
CA LEU A 406 6.51 -0.77 -6.51
C LEU A 406 6.46 -1.61 -7.79
N CYS A 407 5.48 -1.34 -8.65
CA CYS A 407 5.48 -1.90 -10.01
C CYS A 407 6.60 -1.27 -10.85
N PRO A 408 6.96 -1.83 -12.03
CA PRO A 408 8.07 -1.31 -12.83
C PRO A 408 7.95 0.18 -13.20
N VAL A 409 6.73 0.70 -13.35
CA VAL A 409 6.52 2.12 -13.68
C VAL A 409 6.81 3.01 -12.48
N CYS A 410 6.37 2.63 -11.28
CA CYS A 410 6.62 3.39 -10.05
C CYS A 410 8.07 3.23 -9.57
N GLU A 411 8.64 2.04 -9.70
CA GLU A 411 10.05 1.77 -9.39
C GLU A 411 10.96 2.63 -10.27
N ALA A 412 10.69 2.72 -11.59
CA ALA A 412 11.45 3.59 -12.48
C ALA A 412 11.42 5.07 -12.06
N ARG A 413 10.31 5.56 -11.47
CA ARG A 413 10.23 6.93 -10.94
C ARG A 413 11.08 7.10 -9.69
N VAL A 414 11.01 6.16 -8.74
CA VAL A 414 11.85 6.20 -7.54
C VAL A 414 13.32 6.14 -7.90
N VAL A 415 13.72 5.17 -8.73
CA VAL A 415 15.11 4.98 -9.15
C VAL A 415 15.63 6.18 -9.95
N TYR A 416 14.86 6.70 -10.90
CA TYR A 416 15.24 7.94 -11.60
C TYR A 416 15.34 9.12 -10.63
N GLY A 417 14.47 9.14 -9.62
CA GLY A 417 14.46 10.17 -8.59
C GLY A 417 15.74 10.25 -7.78
N LEU A 418 16.50 9.16 -7.70
CA LEU A 418 17.83 9.08 -7.07
C LEU A 418 18.94 9.65 -7.97
N GLY A 419 18.60 10.38 -9.04
CA GLY A 419 19.53 10.85 -10.05
C GLY A 419 20.79 11.54 -9.52
N GLU A 420 20.64 12.44 -8.54
CA GLU A 420 21.78 13.15 -7.92
C GLU A 420 22.66 12.26 -7.03
N MET A 421 22.22 11.02 -6.75
CA MET A 421 23.03 9.98 -6.12
C MET A 421 23.81 9.14 -7.15
N GLY A 422 24.05 9.69 -8.35
CA GLY A 422 24.82 9.03 -9.41
C GLY A 422 24.03 8.02 -10.23
N VAL A 423 22.70 8.07 -10.19
CA VAL A 423 21.84 7.20 -11.03
C VAL A 423 21.53 7.85 -12.38
N VAL A 424 21.54 9.19 -12.45
CA VAL A 424 21.23 9.97 -13.65
C VAL A 424 22.24 11.11 -13.80
N GLU A 425 22.75 11.31 -15.01
CA GLU A 425 23.66 12.40 -15.38
C GLU A 425 22.94 13.52 -16.11
N GLY A 426 23.21 14.79 -15.74
CA GLY A 426 22.59 15.96 -16.38
C GLY A 426 21.30 16.45 -15.71
N GLY A 427 21.10 16.13 -14.43
CA GLY A 427 20.03 16.69 -13.59
C GLY A 427 18.64 16.13 -13.86
N LYS A 428 17.59 16.93 -13.62
CA LYS A 428 16.17 16.49 -13.68
C LYS A 428 15.75 15.89 -15.03
N ALA A 429 16.32 16.38 -16.13
CA ALA A 429 16.10 15.85 -17.49
C ALA A 429 17.31 15.03 -18.00
N GLY A 430 18.15 14.57 -17.09
CA GLY A 430 19.39 13.87 -17.36
C GLY A 430 19.21 12.44 -17.89
N ARG A 431 20.28 11.84 -18.40
CA ARG A 431 20.30 10.46 -18.93
C ARG A 431 20.66 9.47 -17.82
N TRP A 432 20.13 8.25 -17.93
CA TRP A 432 20.57 7.15 -17.09
C TRP A 432 22.08 7.00 -17.19
N VAL A 433 22.74 6.86 -16.04
CA VAL A 433 24.11 6.36 -16.01
C VAL A 433 24.05 4.87 -16.35
N GLU A 434 24.92 4.43 -17.25
CA GLU A 434 24.93 3.05 -17.73
C GLU A 434 25.06 2.06 -16.56
N GLY A 435 24.22 1.02 -16.53
CA GLY A 435 24.19 0.00 -15.48
C GLY A 435 23.58 0.43 -14.14
N ARG A 436 23.67 1.71 -13.76
CA ARG A 436 23.28 2.19 -12.41
C ARG A 436 21.80 2.00 -12.08
N GLN A 437 20.91 2.12 -13.07
CA GLN A 437 19.49 1.84 -12.84
C GLN A 437 19.29 0.41 -12.32
N ARG A 438 19.86 -0.57 -13.01
CA ARG A 438 19.70 -1.98 -12.65
C ARG A 438 20.39 -2.32 -11.35
N GLU A 439 21.57 -1.75 -11.10
CA GLU A 439 22.29 -1.93 -9.85
C GLU A 439 21.46 -1.47 -8.65
N VAL A 440 20.89 -0.26 -8.71
CA VAL A 440 20.05 0.27 -7.63
C VAL A 440 18.76 -0.53 -7.45
N GLU A 441 18.10 -0.96 -8.54
CA GLU A 441 16.94 -1.88 -8.46
C GLU A 441 17.32 -3.19 -7.73
N ARG A 442 18.53 -3.71 -7.98
CA ARG A 442 19.05 -4.92 -7.34
C ARG A 442 19.34 -4.72 -5.86
N GLU A 443 20.07 -3.67 -5.50
CA GLU A 443 20.39 -3.30 -4.11
C GLU A 443 19.11 -3.10 -3.28
N ARG A 444 18.10 -2.43 -3.85
CA ARG A 444 16.78 -2.24 -3.20
C ARG A 444 16.08 -3.56 -2.93
N MET A 445 16.08 -4.48 -3.90
CA MET A 445 15.49 -5.81 -3.71
C MET A 445 16.22 -6.61 -2.62
N GLU A 446 17.55 -6.51 -2.55
CA GLU A 446 18.37 -7.18 -1.55
C GLU A 446 18.12 -6.61 -0.14
N ALA A 447 18.17 -5.29 0.00
CA ALA A 447 17.88 -4.60 1.26
C ALA A 447 16.48 -4.94 1.78
N THR A 448 15.48 -4.85 0.92
CA THR A 448 14.08 -5.14 1.29
C THR A 448 13.89 -6.61 1.66
N ARG A 449 14.55 -7.53 0.94
CA ARG A 449 14.48 -8.95 1.27
C ARG A 449 15.16 -9.26 2.60
N ALA A 450 16.30 -8.62 2.89
CA ALA A 450 16.99 -8.77 4.16
C ALA A 450 16.11 -8.30 5.33
N PHE A 451 15.41 -7.17 5.19
CA PHE A 451 14.42 -6.74 6.18
C PHE A 451 13.31 -7.79 6.36
N CYS A 452 12.71 -8.25 5.26
CA CYS A 452 11.61 -9.22 5.32
C CYS A 452 12.01 -10.59 5.89
N GLU A 453 13.30 -10.95 5.88
CA GLU A 453 13.81 -12.17 6.52
C GLU A 453 13.51 -12.20 8.02
N GLY A 454 13.65 -11.06 8.71
CA GLY A 454 13.34 -10.92 10.13
C GLY A 454 11.85 -10.98 10.46
N TRP A 455 10.98 -10.80 9.47
CA TRP A 455 9.53 -10.67 9.65
C TRP A 455 8.72 -11.80 8.99
N LYS A 456 9.34 -12.96 8.74
CA LYS A 456 8.69 -14.11 8.09
C LYS A 456 7.49 -14.70 8.84
N GLY A 457 7.30 -14.36 10.12
CA GLY A 457 6.10 -14.70 10.89
C GLY A 457 4.85 -13.93 10.45
N VAL A 458 5.01 -12.88 9.63
CA VAL A 458 3.91 -12.02 9.17
C VAL A 458 3.65 -12.25 7.68
N GLY A 459 2.38 -12.53 7.33
CA GLY A 459 1.97 -12.90 5.97
C GLY A 459 2.51 -12.00 4.85
N MET A 460 2.38 -10.68 5.00
CA MET A 460 2.86 -9.71 4.00
C MET A 460 4.38 -9.80 3.81
N PHE A 461 5.17 -9.74 4.89
CA PHE A 461 6.63 -9.78 4.79
C PHE A 461 7.15 -11.15 4.33
N ALA A 462 6.53 -12.25 4.78
CA ALA A 462 6.83 -13.59 4.27
C ALA A 462 6.57 -13.70 2.76
N GLY A 463 5.42 -13.19 2.31
CA GLY A 463 5.07 -13.13 0.90
C GLY A 463 6.06 -12.29 0.10
N TYR A 464 6.45 -11.13 0.63
CA TYR A 464 7.39 -10.23 -0.05
C TYR A 464 8.78 -10.82 -0.14
N TRP A 465 9.26 -11.46 0.93
CA TRP A 465 10.51 -12.21 0.93
C TRP A 465 10.53 -13.30 -0.15
N GLY A 466 9.44 -14.07 -0.27
CA GLY A 466 9.30 -15.12 -1.28
C GLY A 466 9.25 -14.55 -2.71
N TRP A 467 8.50 -13.47 -2.89
CA TRP A 467 8.41 -12.74 -4.16
C TRP A 467 9.77 -12.20 -4.60
N LEU A 468 10.48 -11.47 -3.73
CA LEU A 468 11.80 -10.88 -3.98
C LEU A 468 12.82 -11.96 -4.34
N GLY A 469 12.82 -13.09 -3.61
CA GLY A 469 13.74 -14.18 -3.89
C GLY A 469 13.56 -14.82 -5.26
N LYS A 470 12.34 -14.82 -5.81
CA LYS A 470 12.10 -15.25 -7.18
C LYS A 470 12.39 -14.13 -8.18
N ARG A 471 11.99 -12.89 -7.88
CA ARG A 471 12.19 -11.71 -8.72
C ARG A 471 13.67 -11.46 -9.01
N MET A 472 14.54 -11.56 -8.02
CA MET A 472 15.99 -11.38 -8.22
C MET A 472 16.58 -12.45 -9.14
N LYS A 473 16.16 -13.72 -9.01
CA LYS A 473 16.59 -14.78 -9.95
C LYS A 473 16.13 -14.51 -11.37
N GLN A 474 14.94 -13.93 -11.55
CA GLN A 474 14.46 -13.48 -12.87
C GLN A 474 15.30 -12.30 -13.36
N PHE A 475 15.60 -11.35 -12.48
CA PHE A 475 16.43 -10.18 -12.78
C PHE A 475 17.82 -10.58 -13.30
N ASP A 476 18.50 -11.48 -12.59
CA ASP A 476 19.81 -12.01 -12.97
C ASP A 476 19.76 -12.81 -14.28
N ALA A 477 18.63 -13.47 -14.58
CA ALA A 477 18.44 -14.20 -15.83
C ALA A 477 18.19 -13.27 -17.02
N ASP A 478 17.58 -12.12 -16.79
CA ASP A 478 17.40 -11.07 -17.80
C ASP A 478 18.75 -10.40 -18.13
N ASP A 479 19.64 -10.21 -17.14
CA ASP A 479 20.98 -9.65 -17.36
C ASP A 479 21.85 -10.54 -18.26
N ARG A 480 21.73 -11.88 -18.15
CA ARG A 480 22.49 -12.82 -18.99
C ARG A 480 22.03 -12.88 -20.45
N LYS A 481 20.92 -12.22 -20.79
CA LYS A 481 20.35 -12.19 -22.15
C LYS A 481 20.64 -10.88 -22.90
N VAL A 482 21.20 -9.89 -22.21
CA VAL A 482 21.56 -8.56 -22.76
C VAL A 482 23.03 -8.55 -23.19
#